data_AF-A0A353VEU0-F1
#
_entry.id   AF-A0A353VEU0-F1
#
_cell.length_a   1.000
_cell.length_b   1.000
_cell.length_c   1.000
_cell.angle_alpha   90.00
_cell.angle_beta   90.00
_cell.angle_gamma   90.00
#
_symmetry.space_group_name_H-M   'P 1'
#
loop_
_entity.id
_entity.type
_entity.pdbx_description
1 polymer ?
#
loop_
_entity_poly.entity_id
_entity_poly.type
_entity_poly.pdbx_seq_one_letter_code
_entity_poly.pdbx_strand_id
1 'polypeptide(L)'
;MDRRILEFIGDLRRAEIRVSPSEALDALAASAEVGLGDRDTFRTALASTLVKESRDLATFDRLFNLYFLDLQALGEGVKKALGPEDPRVRELLDRMLAEEGLALDDLTELLLRGQGSEMEMAIRASGQGAGLERL
;
A
#
# COMPACT_ATOMS: atom_id res chain seq x y z
N MET A 1 12.08 -8.77 -10.72
CA MET A 1 11.05 -9.38 -9.86
C MET A 1 11.70 -10.15 -8.73
N ASP A 2 12.69 -10.98 -9.04
CA ASP A 2 13.42 -11.89 -8.16
C ASP A 2 13.91 -11.24 -6.86
N ARG A 3 14.51 -10.05 -6.94
CA ARG A 3 14.95 -9.30 -5.75
C ARG A 3 13.81 -9.06 -4.76
N ARG A 4 12.63 -8.67 -5.25
CA ARG A 4 11.45 -8.39 -4.41
C ARG A 4 10.90 -9.65 -3.77
N ILE A 5 11.01 -10.79 -4.45
CA ILE A 5 10.66 -12.11 -3.90
C ILE A 5 11.66 -12.53 -2.82
N LEU A 6 12.96 -12.33 -3.05
CA LEU A 6 13.98 -12.62 -2.03
C LEU A 6 13.83 -11.75 -0.78
N GLU A 7 13.49 -10.47 -0.95
CA GLU A 7 13.16 -9.56 0.15
C GLU A 7 11.92 -10.04 0.91
N PHE A 8 10.85 -10.42 0.19
CA PHE A 8 9.64 -11.02 0.76
C PHE A 8 9.93 -12.30 1.56
N ILE A 9 10.75 -13.21 1.02
CA ILE A 9 11.20 -14.42 1.73
C ILE A 9 12.00 -14.05 2.99
N GLY A 10 12.80 -13.00 2.93
CA GLY A 10 13.50 -12.45 4.09
C GLY A 10 12.53 -12.03 5.20
N ASP A 11 11.43 -11.37 4.85
CA ASP A 11 10.39 -10.99 5.81
C ASP A 11 9.56 -12.15 6.33
N LEU A 12 9.26 -13.14 5.49
CA LEU A 12 8.62 -14.38 5.94
C LEU A 12 9.48 -15.05 7.03
N ARG A 13 10.79 -15.14 6.83
CA ARG A 13 11.72 -15.68 7.84
C ARG A 13 11.77 -14.85 9.11
N ARG A 14 11.73 -13.51 9.01
CA ARG A 14 11.63 -12.61 10.18
C ARG A 14 10.31 -12.77 10.92
N ALA A 15 9.24 -13.12 10.22
CA ALA A 15 7.94 -13.46 10.78
C ALA A 15 7.81 -14.94 11.21
N GLU A 16 8.95 -15.62 11.43
CA GLU A 16 9.06 -17.00 11.90
C GLU A 16 8.54 -18.09 10.94
N ILE A 17 8.24 -17.74 9.68
CA ILE A 17 7.92 -18.73 8.64
C ILE A 17 9.22 -19.33 8.10
N ARG A 18 9.37 -20.66 8.27
CA ARG A 18 10.60 -21.37 7.89
C ARG A 18 10.66 -21.64 6.39
N VAL A 19 11.43 -20.83 5.67
CA VAL A 19 11.70 -21.00 4.23
C VAL A 19 13.13 -21.49 4.01
N SER A 20 13.29 -22.65 3.39
CA SER A 20 14.57 -23.24 2.99
C SER A 20 15.13 -22.61 1.70
N PRO A 21 16.42 -22.80 1.38
CA PRO A 21 16.98 -22.35 0.11
C PRO A 21 16.30 -22.98 -1.13
N SER A 22 15.94 -24.26 -1.07
CA SER A 22 15.23 -24.93 -2.17
C SER A 22 13.86 -24.33 -2.43
N GLU A 23 13.09 -24.07 -1.38
CA GLU A 23 11.77 -23.41 -1.49
C GLU A 23 11.88 -21.99 -2.04
N ALA A 24 12.97 -21.28 -1.72
CA ALA A 24 13.23 -19.97 -2.31
C ALA A 24 13.51 -20.06 -3.82
N LEU A 25 14.22 -21.09 -4.27
CA LEU A 25 14.44 -21.34 -5.70
C LEU A 25 13.13 -21.74 -6.40
N ASP A 26 12.33 -22.59 -5.77
CA ASP A 26 11.03 -23.01 -6.30
C ASP A 26 10.07 -21.81 -6.43
N ALA A 27 10.04 -20.93 -5.42
CA ALA A 27 9.25 -19.70 -5.45
C ALA A 27 9.69 -18.76 -6.59
N LEU A 28 11.01 -18.62 -6.80
CA LEU A 28 11.55 -17.82 -7.91
C LEU A 28 11.14 -18.42 -9.27
N ALA A 29 11.28 -19.74 -9.44
CA ALA A 29 10.89 -20.41 -10.68
C ALA A 29 9.37 -20.27 -10.94
N ALA A 30 8.54 -20.58 -9.94
CA ALA A 30 7.08 -20.46 -10.06
C ALA A 30 6.65 -19.02 -10.37
N SER A 31 7.31 -18.03 -9.77
CA SER A 31 7.02 -16.62 -10.03
C SER A 31 7.35 -16.18 -11.45
N ALA A 32 8.40 -16.74 -12.04
CA ALA A 32 8.82 -16.43 -13.41
C ALA A 32 7.85 -17.02 -14.45
N GLU A 33 7.31 -18.20 -14.17
CA GLU A 33 6.31 -18.86 -15.03
C GLU A 33 4.94 -18.19 -14.97
N VAL A 34 4.48 -17.80 -13.77
CA VAL A 34 3.15 -17.22 -13.59
C VAL A 34 3.11 -15.74 -13.96
N GLY A 35 4.16 -14.98 -13.62
CA GLY A 35 4.17 -13.53 -13.78
C GLY A 35 3.14 -12.81 -12.89
N LEU A 36 2.99 -11.49 -13.06
CA LEU A 36 2.11 -10.64 -12.23
C LEU A 36 0.74 -10.34 -12.88
N GLY A 37 0.41 -10.96 -14.01
CA GLY A 37 -0.81 -10.64 -14.76
C GLY A 37 -2.09 -10.98 -14.01
N ASP A 38 -2.05 -12.02 -13.18
CA ASP A 38 -3.12 -12.39 -12.25
C ASP A 38 -2.54 -12.50 -10.83
N ARG A 39 -2.97 -11.58 -9.98
CA ARG A 39 -2.54 -11.49 -8.58
C ARG A 39 -2.86 -12.76 -7.80
N ASP A 40 -4.04 -13.34 -7.98
CA ASP A 40 -4.49 -14.48 -7.18
C ASP A 40 -3.73 -15.74 -7.59
N THR A 41 -3.48 -15.91 -8.88
CA THR A 41 -2.61 -16.98 -9.39
C THR A 41 -1.18 -16.79 -8.87
N PHE A 42 -0.64 -15.57 -8.92
CA PHE A 42 0.70 -15.26 -8.39
C PHE A 42 0.82 -15.53 -6.89
N ARG A 43 -0.18 -15.11 -6.10
CA ARG A 43 -0.29 -15.42 -4.67
C ARG A 43 -0.27 -16.92 -4.43
N THR A 44 -1.10 -17.65 -5.18
CA THR A 44 -1.27 -19.10 -5.00
C THR A 44 0.02 -19.86 -5.31
N ALA A 45 0.75 -19.44 -6.35
CA ALA A 45 2.04 -20.03 -6.72
C ALA A 45 3.14 -19.78 -5.67
N LEU A 46 3.16 -18.59 -5.07
CA LEU A 46 4.08 -18.31 -3.95
C LEU A 46 3.67 -19.07 -2.68
N ALA A 47 2.38 -19.14 -2.38
CA ALA A 47 1.90 -19.87 -1.20
C ALA A 47 2.21 -21.37 -1.29
N SER A 48 2.04 -21.98 -2.47
CA SER A 48 2.29 -23.41 -2.69
C SER A 48 3.77 -23.80 -2.55
N THR A 49 4.69 -22.86 -2.74
CA THR A 49 6.14 -23.08 -2.64
C THR A 49 6.71 -22.69 -1.27
N LEU A 50 6.09 -21.73 -0.57
CA LEU A 50 6.64 -21.13 0.64
C LEU A 50 5.92 -21.52 1.94
N VAL A 51 4.66 -21.97 1.87
CA VAL A 51 3.82 -22.23 3.06
C VAL A 51 3.62 -23.73 3.25
N LYS A 52 4.17 -24.26 4.35
CA LYS A 52 4.10 -25.69 4.70
C LYS A 52 2.95 -26.04 5.62
N GLU A 53 2.51 -25.07 6.43
CA GLU A 53 1.50 -25.27 7.45
C GLU A 53 0.38 -24.25 7.31
N SER A 54 -0.88 -24.69 7.45
CA SER A 54 -2.04 -23.81 7.29
C SER A 54 -2.06 -22.63 8.26
N ARG A 55 -1.41 -22.75 9.43
CA ARG A 55 -1.26 -21.66 10.40
C ARG A 55 -0.44 -20.48 9.87
N ASP A 56 0.50 -20.74 8.97
CA ASP A 56 1.41 -19.72 8.42
C ASP A 56 0.75 -18.92 7.29
N LEU A 57 -0.35 -19.45 6.72
CA LEU A 57 -1.07 -18.84 5.59
C LEU A 57 -1.54 -17.42 5.91
N ALA A 58 -2.08 -17.20 7.11
CA ALA A 58 -2.57 -15.89 7.51
C ALA A 58 -1.44 -14.84 7.60
N THR A 59 -0.25 -15.24 8.05
CA THR A 59 0.93 -14.37 8.12
C THR A 59 1.52 -14.12 6.73
N PHE A 60 1.61 -15.18 5.91
CA PHE A 60 1.99 -15.07 4.50
C PHE A 60 1.10 -14.07 3.76
N ASP A 61 -0.22 -14.18 3.88
CA ASP A 61 -1.18 -13.32 3.17
C ASP A 61 -1.03 -11.85 3.52
N ARG A 62 -0.82 -11.55 4.81
CA ARG A 62 -0.56 -10.17 5.25
C ARG A 62 0.69 -9.60 4.60
N LEU A 63 1.79 -10.35 4.61
CA LEU A 63 3.06 -9.91 4.03
C LEU A 63 2.98 -9.84 2.50
N PHE A 64 2.32 -10.80 1.85
CA PHE A 64 2.11 -10.81 0.40
C PHE A 64 1.35 -9.55 -0.03
N ASN A 65 0.28 -9.21 0.70
CA ASN A 65 -0.51 -8.02 0.41
C ASN A 65 0.30 -6.72 0.53
N LEU A 66 1.21 -6.63 1.49
CA LEU A 66 2.11 -5.50 1.66
C LEU A 66 3.17 -5.43 0.54
N TYR A 67 3.78 -6.57 0.20
CA TYR A 67 4.89 -6.62 -0.77
C TYR A 67 4.44 -6.42 -2.21
N PHE A 68 3.30 -6.98 -2.54
CA PHE A 68 2.81 -7.04 -3.91
C PHE A 68 1.57 -6.16 -4.09
N LEU A 69 1.38 -5.11 -3.28
CA LEU A 69 0.24 -4.17 -3.33
C LEU A 69 -0.34 -4.03 -4.73
N ASP A 70 -1.63 -4.35 -4.85
CA ASP A 70 -2.38 -4.05 -6.05
C ASP A 70 -2.53 -2.53 -6.13
N LEU A 71 -1.99 -1.93 -7.19
CA LEU A 71 -2.10 -0.49 -7.44
C LEU A 71 -3.57 -0.08 -7.59
N GLN A 72 -4.46 -0.97 -8.03
CA GLN A 72 -5.90 -0.72 -8.06
C GLN A 72 -6.49 -0.73 -6.65
N ALA A 73 -6.23 -1.76 -5.83
CA ALA A 73 -6.69 -1.81 -4.45
C ALA A 73 -6.09 -0.69 -3.57
N LEU A 74 -4.84 -0.27 -3.83
CA LEU A 74 -4.23 0.89 -3.20
C LEU A 74 -4.91 2.16 -3.70
N GLY A 75 -5.19 2.30 -5.00
CA GLY A 75 -5.94 3.41 -5.56
C GLY A 75 -7.35 3.52 -4.99
N GLU A 76 -8.05 2.41 -4.78
CA GLU A 76 -9.36 2.36 -4.12
C GLU A 76 -9.27 2.63 -2.63
N GLY A 77 -8.28 2.06 -1.94
CA GLY A 77 -8.04 2.30 -0.51
C GLY A 77 -7.64 3.74 -0.21
N VAL A 78 -6.82 4.33 -1.08
CA VAL A 78 -6.45 5.75 -1.07
C VAL A 78 -7.65 6.59 -1.47
N LYS A 79 -8.45 6.23 -2.48
CA LYS A 79 -9.72 6.93 -2.80
C LYS A 79 -10.75 6.83 -1.68
N LYS A 80 -10.75 5.76 -0.88
CA LYS A 80 -11.62 5.58 0.29
C LYS A 80 -11.10 6.29 1.54
N ALA A 81 -9.78 6.42 1.67
CA ALA A 81 -9.14 7.11 2.78
C ALA A 81 -9.05 8.63 2.54
N LEU A 82 -8.80 9.05 1.30
CA LEU A 82 -8.77 10.45 0.83
C LEU A 82 -10.14 10.94 0.40
N GLY A 83 -11.01 10.08 -0.13
CA GLY A 83 -12.42 10.37 -0.35
C GLY A 83 -13.14 10.14 0.97
N PRO A 84 -13.50 11.20 1.70
CA PRO A 84 -13.78 11.05 3.10
C PRO A 84 -15.15 10.42 3.31
N GLU A 85 -15.20 9.47 4.22
CA GLU A 85 -16.43 8.94 4.81
C GLU A 85 -17.19 10.05 5.58
N ASP A 86 -16.51 11.16 5.95
CA ASP A 86 -17.09 12.34 6.62
C ASP A 86 -17.58 13.38 5.59
N PRO A 87 -18.89 13.74 5.61
CA PRO A 87 -19.46 14.74 4.71
C PRO A 87 -18.74 16.09 4.70
N ARG A 88 -18.14 16.50 5.84
CA ARG A 88 -17.48 17.81 5.97
C ARG A 88 -16.13 17.85 5.26
N VAL A 89 -15.38 16.76 5.35
CA VAL A 89 -14.10 16.66 4.64
C VAL A 89 -14.37 16.56 3.13
N ARG A 90 -15.51 15.98 2.72
CA ARG A 90 -15.91 15.87 1.31
C ARG A 90 -16.20 17.24 0.73
N GLU A 91 -16.97 18.05 1.46
CA GLU A 91 -17.27 19.43 1.07
C GLU A 91 -16.00 20.29 1.00
N LEU A 92 -15.06 20.08 1.92
CA LEU A 92 -13.77 20.79 1.90
C LEU A 92 -12.92 20.41 0.68
N LEU A 93 -12.83 19.11 0.37
CA LEU A 93 -12.09 18.63 -0.81
C LEU A 93 -12.74 19.09 -2.11
N ASP A 94 -14.07 19.04 -2.22
CA ASP A 94 -14.78 19.53 -3.40
C ASP A 94 -14.53 21.02 -3.64
N ARG A 95 -14.46 21.83 -2.57
CA ARG A 95 -14.08 23.26 -2.69
C ARG A 95 -12.65 23.43 -3.16
N MET A 96 -11.70 22.67 -2.60
CA MET A 96 -10.28 22.77 -3.00
C MET A 96 -10.06 22.33 -4.45
N LEU A 97 -10.70 21.24 -4.89
CA LEU A 97 -10.63 20.76 -6.28
C LEU A 97 -11.27 21.78 -7.25
N ALA A 98 -12.35 22.45 -6.84
CA ALA A 98 -13.01 23.47 -7.64
C ALA A 98 -12.21 24.79 -7.75
N GLU A 99 -11.45 25.15 -6.71
CA GLU A 99 -10.65 26.39 -6.68
C GLU A 99 -9.30 26.24 -7.39
N GLU A 100 -8.63 25.09 -7.29
CA GLU A 100 -7.30 24.89 -7.89
C GLU A 100 -7.33 24.17 -9.26
N GLY A 101 -8.48 23.65 -9.70
CA GLY A 101 -8.62 22.96 -10.98
C GLY A 101 -7.84 21.64 -11.08
N LEU A 102 -7.42 21.09 -9.94
CA LEU A 102 -6.65 19.85 -9.85
C LEU A 102 -7.60 18.64 -9.92
N ALA A 103 -7.24 17.62 -10.70
CA ALA A 103 -7.95 16.35 -10.65
C ALA A 103 -7.53 15.56 -9.40
N LEU A 104 -8.43 14.72 -8.89
CA LEU A 104 -8.14 13.82 -7.75
C LEU A 104 -6.90 12.94 -8.01
N ASP A 105 -6.67 12.56 -9.27
CA ASP A 105 -5.52 11.75 -9.65
C ASP A 105 -4.21 12.56 -9.54
N ASP A 106 -4.23 13.86 -9.84
CA ASP A 106 -3.07 14.77 -9.71
C ASP A 106 -2.69 15.00 -8.24
N LEU A 107 -3.70 15.15 -7.37
CA LEU A 107 -3.50 15.29 -5.92
C LEU A 107 -2.88 14.02 -5.32
N THR A 108 -3.35 12.86 -5.80
CA THR A 108 -2.83 11.56 -5.39
C THR A 108 -1.38 11.39 -5.85
N GLU A 109 -1.06 11.79 -7.08
CA GLU A 109 0.31 11.77 -7.63
C GLU A 109 1.24 12.74 -6.89
N LEU A 110 0.75 13.92 -6.49
CA LEU A 110 1.49 14.91 -5.70
C LEU A 110 1.84 14.39 -4.30
N LEU A 111 0.89 13.75 -3.61
CA LEU A 111 1.09 13.12 -2.31
C LEU A 111 2.09 11.96 -2.37
N LEU A 112 2.00 11.13 -3.42
CA LEU A 112 2.92 10.01 -3.65
C LEU A 112 4.33 10.47 -4.04
N ARG A 113 4.47 11.64 -4.66
CA ARG A 113 5.78 12.22 -5.06
C ARG A 113 6.55 12.88 -3.92
N GLY A 114 6.00 12.94 -2.70
CA GLY A 114 6.80 13.25 -1.50
C GLY A 114 6.88 14.73 -1.12
N GLN A 115 5.88 15.56 -1.46
CA GLN A 115 5.71 16.89 -0.85
C GLN A 115 4.85 16.87 0.42
N GLY A 116 4.72 15.69 1.06
CA GLY A 116 3.99 15.54 2.32
C GLY A 116 4.49 16.46 3.44
N SER A 117 5.75 16.91 3.39
CA SER A 117 6.32 17.89 4.31
C SER A 117 5.75 19.30 4.11
N GLU A 118 5.42 19.73 2.89
CA GLU A 118 4.82 21.04 2.63
C GLU A 118 3.36 21.08 3.07
N MET A 119 2.62 19.99 2.87
CA MET A 119 1.25 19.84 3.39
C MET A 119 1.23 19.74 4.93
N GLU A 120 2.17 19.01 5.55
CA GLU A 120 2.34 19.02 7.01
C GLU A 120 2.66 20.42 7.54
N MET A 121 3.51 21.18 6.84
CA MET A 121 3.86 22.56 7.19
C MET A 121 2.67 23.51 7.01
N ALA A 122 1.86 23.36 5.97
CA ALA A 122 0.67 24.17 5.72
C ALA A 122 -0.46 23.89 6.73
N ILE A 123 -0.63 22.62 7.13
CA ILE A 123 -1.57 22.22 8.20
C ILE A 123 -1.09 22.73 9.56
N ARG A 124 0.21 22.67 9.85
CA ARG A 124 0.80 23.23 11.08
C ARG A 124 0.71 24.75 11.12
N ALA A 125 0.93 25.44 10.00
CA ALA A 125 0.80 26.89 9.88
C ALA A 125 -0.66 27.35 10.04
N SER A 126 -1.61 26.60 9.48
CA SER A 126 -3.05 26.87 9.62
C SER A 126 -3.56 26.57 11.03
N GLY A 127 -2.97 25.58 11.73
CA GLY A 127 -3.26 25.27 13.13
C GLY A 127 -2.83 26.34 14.13
N GLN A 128 -1.92 27.26 13.75
CA GLN A 128 -1.53 28.38 14.60
C GLN A 128 -2.41 29.64 14.43
N GLY A 129 -3.29 29.68 13.43
CA GLY A 129 -4.22 30.80 13.20
C GLY A 129 -5.65 30.60 13.72
N ALA A 130 -6.06 29.37 14.01
CA ALA A 130 -7.46 29.04 14.35
C ALA A 130 -7.71 28.85 15.87
N GLY A 131 -6.78 29.29 16.72
CA GLY A 131 -6.85 29.15 18.17
C GLY A 131 -7.08 30.49 18.88
N LEU A 132 -8.35 30.82 19.12
CA LEU A 132 -8.83 31.46 20.35
C LEU A 132 -8.13 32.76 20.80
N GLU A 133 -8.63 33.92 20.37
CA GLU A 133 -8.80 35.04 21.31
C GLU A 133 -10.29 35.23 21.58
N ARG A 134 -10.72 34.68 22.73
CA ARG A 134 -11.89 35.12 23.47
C ARG A 134 -11.57 36.51 24.06
N LEU A 135 -12.47 37.47 23.81
CA LEU A 135 -13.01 38.53 24.69
C LEU A 135 -13.21 39.85 23.93
#